data_AF-A0AA36HCI2-F1
#
_entry.id   AF-A0AA36HCI2-F1
#
_cell.length_a   1.000
_cell.length_b   1.000
_cell.length_c   1.000
_cell.angle_alpha   90.00
_cell.angle_beta   90.00
_cell.angle_gamma   90.00
#
_symmetry.space_group_name_H-M   'P 1'
#
loop_
_entity.id
_entity.type
_entity.pdbx_description
1 polymer ?
#
loop_
_entity_poly.entity_id
_entity_poly.type
_entity_poly.pdbx_seq_one_letter_code
_entity_poly.pdbx_strand_id
1 'polypeptide(L)'
;MVGWHFPELGKLVQDHQAFAKVVKVTGIKQNAANVDLSEIHKSNLKQRSQLFDYLKNRVTALAPNLTCLLVGARLISHVGSLVSLAKAPASTVQILGAEKALFRALKTKKDTPKYGLIYHAQLTTRASAKLKEKV
;
A
#
# COMPACT_ATOMS: atom_id res chain seq x y z
N MET A 1 -9.78 -5.53 28.86
CA MET A 1 -11.25 -5.58 29.08
C MET A 1 -11.88 -4.24 28.74
N VAL A 2 -12.10 -3.94 27.45
CA VAL A 2 -12.77 -2.69 27.00
C VAL A 2 -14.07 -2.99 26.24
N GLY A 3 -14.17 -4.18 25.64
CA GLY A 3 -15.37 -4.63 24.92
C GLY A 3 -16.63 -4.76 25.76
N TRP A 4 -16.51 -4.89 27.09
CA TRP A 4 -17.67 -4.90 28.01
C TRP A 4 -18.17 -3.50 28.37
N HIS A 5 -17.32 -2.47 28.29
CA HIS A 5 -17.68 -1.09 28.62
C HIS A 5 -18.28 -0.33 27.41
N PHE A 6 -17.89 -0.73 26.18
CA PHE A 6 -18.32 -0.11 24.92
C PHE A 6 -18.56 -1.15 23.79
N PRO A 7 -19.63 -1.96 23.88
CA PRO A 7 -19.95 -2.98 22.86
C PRO A 7 -20.36 -2.39 21.49
N GLU A 8 -20.95 -1.18 21.48
CA GLU A 8 -21.35 -0.44 20.27
C GLU A 8 -20.15 -0.05 19.39
N LEU A 9 -19.03 0.32 20.02
CA LEU A 9 -17.85 0.84 19.32
C LEU A 9 -17.06 -0.27 18.61
N GLY A 10 -17.09 -1.49 19.15
CA GLY A 10 -16.49 -2.66 18.51
C GLY A 10 -17.23 -3.14 17.25
N LYS A 11 -18.51 -2.77 17.08
CA LYS A 11 -19.26 -3.05 15.84
C LYS A 11 -18.98 -2.02 14.74
N LEU A 12 -18.71 -0.78 15.11
CA LEU A 12 -18.46 0.33 14.18
C LEU A 12 -17.00 0.42 13.72
N VAL A 13 -16.04 0.08 14.60
CA VAL A 13 -14.61 0.18 14.30
C VAL A 13 -14.00 -1.23 14.22
N GLN A 14 -13.82 -1.72 13.01
CA GLN A 14 -13.20 -3.02 12.71
C GLN A 14 -11.67 -3.01 12.93
N ASP A 15 -11.04 -1.84 12.78
CA ASP A 15 -9.60 -1.67 12.91
C ASP A 15 -9.18 -1.57 14.39
N HIS A 16 -8.37 -2.53 14.84
CA HIS A 16 -7.92 -2.63 16.23
C HIS A 16 -7.07 -1.43 16.68
N GLN A 17 -6.27 -0.83 15.79
CA GLN A 17 -5.45 0.34 16.14
C GLN A 17 -6.31 1.60 16.26
N ALA A 18 -7.30 1.76 15.38
CA ALA A 18 -8.26 2.85 15.49
C ALA A 18 -9.10 2.73 16.77
N PHE A 19 -9.55 1.52 17.11
CA PHE A 19 -10.28 1.26 18.36
C PHE A 19 -9.45 1.63 19.60
N ALA A 20 -8.18 1.20 19.66
CA ALA A 20 -7.29 1.52 20.78
C ALA A 20 -7.03 3.03 20.92
N LYS A 21 -6.88 3.76 19.80
CA LYS A 21 -6.69 5.22 19.81
C LYS A 21 -7.95 5.95 20.25
N VAL A 22 -9.14 5.54 19.78
CA VAL A 22 -10.42 6.13 20.19
C VAL A 22 -10.66 5.91 21.68
N VAL A 23 -10.47 4.68 22.17
CA VAL A 23 -10.58 4.37 23.62
C VAL A 23 -9.62 5.22 24.45
N LYS A 24 -8.38 5.42 23.97
CA LYS A 24 -7.38 6.24 24.67
C LYS A 24 -7.78 7.71 24.77
N VAL A 25 -8.43 8.26 23.76
CA VAL A 25 -8.86 9.67 23.74
C VAL A 25 -10.21 9.85 24.47
N THR A 26 -11.11 8.88 24.35
CA THR A 26 -12.45 8.94 24.95
C THR A 26 -12.44 8.64 26.46
N GLY A 27 -11.53 7.78 26.95
CA GLY A 27 -11.45 7.42 28.37
C GLY A 27 -12.73 6.73 28.87
N ILE A 28 -13.62 7.49 29.53
CA ILE A 28 -14.86 7.02 30.17
C ILE A 28 -16.08 7.41 29.31
N LYS A 29 -17.12 6.57 29.29
CA LYS A 29 -18.29 6.72 28.39
C LYS A 29 -19.00 8.08 28.43
N GLN A 30 -18.99 8.76 29.56
CA GLN A 30 -19.63 10.05 29.76
C GLN A 30 -18.92 11.22 29.03
N ASN A 31 -17.62 11.10 28.76
CA ASN A 31 -16.85 12.12 28.06
C ASN A 31 -16.89 11.95 26.53
N ALA A 32 -17.44 10.85 26.02
CA ALA A 32 -17.47 10.55 24.59
C ALA A 32 -18.23 11.59 23.75
N ALA A 33 -19.21 12.29 24.34
CA ALA A 33 -19.99 13.31 23.65
C ALA A 33 -19.25 14.65 23.48
N ASN A 34 -18.19 14.89 24.26
CA ASN A 34 -17.46 16.17 24.29
C ASN A 34 -16.02 16.05 23.76
N VAL A 35 -15.63 14.85 23.30
CA VAL A 35 -14.29 14.58 22.80
C VAL A 35 -14.27 14.81 21.28
N ASP A 36 -13.44 15.77 20.85
CA ASP A 36 -13.26 16.06 19.43
C ASP A 36 -12.36 14.98 18.77
N LEU A 37 -13.00 14.00 18.13
CA LEU A 37 -12.34 12.89 17.42
C LEU A 37 -11.57 13.37 16.17
N SER A 38 -11.72 14.64 15.77
CA SER A 38 -11.01 15.26 14.65
C SER A 38 -9.50 15.19 14.79
N GLU A 39 -8.96 15.22 16.01
CA GLU A 39 -7.52 15.11 16.26
C GLU A 39 -6.94 13.73 15.92
N ILE A 40 -7.72 12.66 16.11
CA ILE A 40 -7.29 11.30 15.76
C ILE A 40 -7.14 11.18 14.24
N HIS A 41 -8.07 11.77 13.49
CA HIS A 41 -7.99 11.80 12.04
C HIS A 41 -6.78 12.62 11.57
N LYS A 42 -6.59 13.83 12.11
CA LYS A 42 -5.47 14.73 11.78
C LYS A 42 -4.12 14.10 12.10
N SER A 43 -3.97 13.40 13.23
CA SER A 43 -2.71 12.75 13.61
C SER A 43 -2.34 11.59 12.67
N ASN A 44 -3.30 10.75 12.29
CA ASN A 44 -3.05 9.67 11.32
C ASN A 44 -2.70 10.23 9.93
N LEU A 45 -3.37 11.29 9.48
CA LEU A 45 -3.01 11.97 8.24
C LEU A 45 -1.60 12.56 8.31
N LYS A 46 -1.24 13.22 9.42
CA LYS A 46 0.08 13.81 9.60
C LYS A 46 1.19 12.76 9.58
N GLN A 47 1.01 11.62 10.26
CA GLN A 47 1.98 10.51 10.24
C GLN A 47 2.11 9.91 8.83
N ARG A 48 0.99 9.73 8.12
CA ARG A 48 0.99 9.24 6.73
C ARG A 48 1.68 10.22 5.78
N SER A 49 1.42 11.53 5.91
CA SER A 49 2.06 12.57 5.12
C SER A 49 3.57 12.62 5.39
N GLN A 50 4.00 12.57 6.64
CA GLN A 50 5.42 12.55 7.01
C GLN A 50 6.15 11.33 6.44
N LEU A 51 5.55 10.14 6.54
CA LEU A 51 6.12 8.92 5.94
C LEU A 51 6.15 9.00 4.41
N PHE A 52 5.11 9.57 3.81
CA PHE A 52 5.04 9.78 2.38
C PHE A 52 6.11 10.75 1.90
N ASP A 53 6.30 11.87 2.58
CA ASP A 53 7.35 12.86 2.28
C ASP A 53 8.74 12.27 2.48
N TYR A 54 8.94 11.48 3.53
CA TYR A 54 10.19 10.75 3.77
C TYR A 54 10.51 9.76 2.64
N LEU A 55 9.54 8.94 2.25
CA LEU A 55 9.68 8.01 1.13
C LEU A 55 9.90 8.75 -0.18
N LYS A 56 9.17 9.84 -0.42
CA LYS A 56 9.29 10.68 -1.61
C LYS A 56 10.69 11.24 -1.74
N ASN A 57 11.22 11.87 -0.70
CA ASN A 57 12.56 12.43 -0.72
C ASN A 57 13.62 11.34 -0.95
N ARG A 58 13.47 10.18 -0.31
CA ARG A 58 14.42 9.07 -0.43
C ARG A 58 14.38 8.38 -1.80
N VAL A 59 13.20 8.21 -2.39
CA VAL A 59 13.03 7.62 -3.73
C VAL A 59 13.47 8.60 -4.81
N THR A 60 13.15 9.89 -4.68
CA THR A 60 13.59 10.93 -5.62
C THR A 60 15.11 11.09 -5.64
N ALA A 61 15.78 10.96 -4.49
CA ALA A 61 17.24 10.99 -4.41
C ALA A 61 17.91 9.75 -5.05
N LEU A 62 17.27 8.57 -4.97
CA LEU A 62 17.85 7.32 -5.44
C LEU A 62 17.50 6.99 -6.91
N ALA A 63 16.32 7.40 -7.40
CA ALA A 63 15.83 7.02 -8.72
C ALA A 63 14.85 8.07 -9.30
N PRO A 64 15.34 9.23 -9.78
CA PRO A 64 14.50 10.31 -10.31
C PRO A 64 13.72 9.93 -11.58
N ASN A 65 14.28 9.02 -12.41
CA ASN A 65 13.71 8.62 -13.70
C ASN A 65 12.66 7.49 -13.59
N LEU A 66 12.49 6.87 -12.42
CA LEU A 66 11.55 5.78 -12.17
C LEU A 66 10.14 6.30 -11.81
N THR A 67 9.76 7.48 -12.33
CA THR A 67 8.83 8.52 -11.82
C THR A 67 7.39 8.09 -11.48
N CYS A 68 7.05 6.80 -11.48
CA CYS A 68 5.93 6.29 -10.72
C CYS A 68 6.36 5.99 -9.27
N LEU A 69 6.52 7.03 -8.46
CA LEU A 69 7.06 7.03 -7.09
C LEU A 69 6.55 5.86 -6.21
N LEU A 70 5.26 5.52 -6.33
CA LEU A 70 4.62 4.41 -5.59
C LEU A 70 4.99 3.03 -6.14
N VAL A 71 5.08 2.88 -7.45
CA VAL A 71 5.42 1.59 -8.07
C VAL A 71 6.92 1.33 -7.95
N GLY A 72 7.77 2.35 -8.15
CA GLY A 72 9.21 2.24 -7.95
C GLY A 72 9.57 1.84 -6.51
N ALA A 73 8.96 2.49 -5.50
CA ALA A 73 9.17 2.13 -4.11
C ALA A 73 8.72 0.69 -3.81
N ARG A 74 7.59 0.24 -4.38
CA ARG A 74 7.11 -1.14 -4.22
C ARG A 74 8.01 -2.16 -4.90
N LEU A 75 8.50 -1.87 -6.10
CA LEU A 75 9.43 -2.74 -6.83
C LEU A 75 10.76 -2.87 -6.07
N ILE A 76 11.34 -1.76 -5.60
CA ILE A 76 12.58 -1.77 -4.82
C ILE A 76 12.37 -2.53 -3.50
N SER A 77 11.24 -2.31 -2.82
CA SER A 77 10.92 -3.05 -1.59
C SER A 77 10.72 -4.55 -1.83
N HIS A 78 10.22 -4.95 -2.99
CA HIS A 78 9.97 -6.35 -3.32
C HIS A 78 11.25 -7.08 -3.73
N VAL A 79 12.15 -6.41 -4.46
CA VAL A 79 13.43 -6.96 -4.92
C VAL A 79 14.55 -6.81 -3.89
N GLY A 80 14.40 -5.91 -2.91
CA GLY A 80 15.31 -5.68 -1.79
C GLY A 80 16.42 -4.66 -2.06
N SER A 81 16.79 -4.40 -3.32
CA SER A 81 17.78 -3.38 -3.68
C SER A 81 17.58 -2.87 -5.11
N LEU A 82 17.90 -1.58 -5.33
CA LEU A 82 17.90 -0.95 -6.65
C LEU A 82 18.89 -1.62 -7.62
N VAL A 83 20.02 -2.11 -7.12
CA VAL A 83 21.05 -2.78 -7.95
C VAL A 83 20.53 -4.12 -8.49
N SER A 84 19.80 -4.86 -7.67
CA SER A 84 19.20 -6.14 -8.09
C SER A 84 18.06 -5.89 -9.08
N LEU A 85 17.27 -4.83 -8.88
CA LEU A 85 16.24 -4.41 -9.82
C LEU A 85 16.83 -3.98 -11.17
N ALA A 86 17.96 -3.26 -11.18
CA ALA A 86 18.65 -2.85 -12.40
C ALA A 86 19.29 -4.01 -13.18
N LYS A 87 19.62 -5.12 -12.51
CA LYS A 87 20.13 -6.34 -13.14
C LYS A 87 19.03 -7.24 -13.69
N ALA A 88 17.78 -7.06 -13.26
CA ALA A 88 16.66 -7.87 -13.72
C ALA A 88 16.27 -7.48 -15.16
N PRO A 89 16.00 -8.46 -16.05
CA PRO A 89 15.53 -8.16 -17.40
C PRO A 89 14.10 -7.60 -17.37
N ALA A 90 13.73 -6.87 -18.42
CA ALA A 90 12.42 -6.21 -18.53
C ALA A 90 11.24 -7.19 -18.36
N SER A 91 11.36 -8.43 -18.84
CA SER A 91 10.34 -9.48 -18.69
C SER A 91 10.13 -9.92 -17.24
N THR A 92 11.20 -9.98 -16.43
CA THR A 92 11.09 -10.21 -14.99
C THR A 92 10.43 -9.01 -14.31
N VAL A 93 10.82 -7.80 -14.70
CA VAL A 93 10.24 -6.57 -14.15
C VAL A 93 8.73 -6.48 -14.41
N GLN A 94 8.28 -6.89 -15.59
CA GLN A 94 6.86 -6.95 -15.99
C GLN A 94 6.01 -7.83 -15.06
N ILE A 95 6.53 -8.99 -14.65
CA ILE A 95 5.79 -9.99 -13.86
C ILE A 95 6.12 -9.98 -12.36
N LEU A 96 6.98 -9.05 -11.89
CA LEU A 96 7.34 -8.89 -10.48
C LEU A 96 6.09 -8.74 -9.60
N GLY A 97 5.99 -9.57 -8.55
CA GLY A 97 4.84 -9.65 -7.64
C GLY A 97 3.66 -10.50 -8.12
N ALA A 98 3.68 -11.00 -9.36
CA ALA A 98 2.75 -12.04 -9.84
C ALA A 98 3.40 -13.44 -9.89
N GLU A 99 4.58 -13.61 -9.29
CA GLU A 99 5.41 -14.81 -9.35
C GLU A 99 4.67 -16.08 -8.91
N LYS A 100 3.87 -16.01 -7.84
CA LYS A 100 3.07 -17.16 -7.38
C LYS A 100 2.07 -17.63 -8.43
N ALA A 101 1.44 -16.68 -9.14
CA ALA A 101 0.52 -16.99 -10.23
C ALA A 101 1.27 -17.48 -11.48
N LEU A 102 2.45 -16.92 -11.77
CA LEU A 102 3.34 -17.35 -12.84
C LEU A 102 3.81 -18.80 -12.65
N PHE A 103 4.37 -19.13 -11.49
CA PHE A 103 4.86 -20.49 -11.20
C PHE A 103 3.73 -21.50 -11.19
N ARG A 104 2.53 -21.11 -10.74
CA ARG A 104 1.34 -21.96 -10.84
C ARG A 104 0.94 -22.20 -12.29
N ALA A 105 0.89 -21.16 -13.11
CA ALA A 105 0.55 -21.25 -14.52
C ALA A 105 1.53 -22.14 -15.29
N LEU A 106 2.84 -21.96 -15.07
CA LEU A 106 3.89 -22.80 -15.67
C LEU A 106 3.77 -24.27 -15.27
N LYS A 107 3.50 -24.57 -13.99
CA LYS A 107 3.28 -25.95 -13.53
C LYS A 107 2.05 -26.60 -14.16
N THR A 108 1.00 -25.81 -14.42
CA THR A 108 -0.26 -26.31 -15.00
C THR A 108 -0.38 -26.15 -16.51
N LYS A 109 0.68 -25.67 -17.20
CA LYS A 109 0.66 -25.27 -18.63
C LYS A 109 -0.54 -24.37 -19.00
N LYS A 110 -0.91 -23.45 -18.11
CA LYS A 110 -1.97 -22.45 -18.32
C LYS A 110 -1.35 -21.09 -18.64
N ASP A 111 -2.19 -20.15 -19.07
CA ASP A 111 -1.75 -18.79 -19.39
C ASP A 111 -1.10 -18.09 -18.20
N THR A 112 0.04 -17.46 -18.46
CA THR A 112 0.81 -16.72 -17.48
C THR A 112 0.22 -15.32 -17.25
N PRO A 113 0.36 -14.76 -16.04
CA PRO A 113 -0.03 -13.39 -15.78
C PRO A 113 0.85 -12.43 -16.60
N LYS A 114 0.22 -11.52 -17.35
CA LYS A 114 0.91 -10.54 -18.22
C LYS A 114 1.51 -9.36 -17.45
N TYR A 115 1.02 -9.08 -16.24
CA TYR A 115 1.46 -7.96 -15.39
C TYR A 115 1.48 -8.36 -13.92
N GLY A 116 2.45 -7.83 -13.17
CA GLY A 116 2.50 -7.88 -11.72
C GLY A 116 2.24 -6.52 -11.08
N LEU A 117 3.19 -6.03 -10.28
CA LEU A 117 3.11 -4.77 -9.54
C LEU A 117 3.00 -3.52 -10.44
N ILE A 118 3.40 -3.65 -11.70
CA ILE A 118 3.37 -2.58 -12.71
C ILE A 118 1.94 -2.26 -13.17
N TYR A 119 0.98 -3.16 -12.95
CA TYR A 119 -0.44 -2.90 -13.26
C TYR A 119 -1.02 -1.70 -12.50
N HIS A 120 -0.50 -1.41 -11.31
CA HIS A 120 -0.93 -0.27 -10.50
C HIS A 120 -0.25 1.05 -10.87
N ALA A 121 0.58 1.08 -11.91
CA ALA A 121 1.15 2.32 -12.40
C ALA A 121 0.06 3.22 -13.01
N GLN A 122 0.20 4.54 -12.81
CA GLN A 122 -0.74 5.50 -13.39
C GLN A 122 -0.77 5.42 -14.93
N LEU A 123 0.34 4.99 -15.55
CA LEU A 123 0.48 4.80 -16.99
C LEU A 123 -0.35 3.61 -17.51
N THR A 124 -0.33 2.47 -16.82
CA THR A 124 -1.13 1.28 -17.16
C THR A 124 -2.61 1.47 -16.83
N THR A 125 -2.95 2.32 -15.85
CA THR A 125 -4.35 2.65 -15.53
C THR A 125 -5.00 3.50 -16.61
N ARG A 126 -4.26 4.44 -17.23
CA ARG A 126 -4.74 5.36 -18.28
C ARG A 126 -4.81 4.74 -19.69
N ALA A 127 -4.10 3.64 -19.95
CA ALA A 127 -4.13 2.98 -21.25
C ALA A 127 -5.44 2.22 -21.49
N SER A 128 -5.91 2.15 -22.75
CA SER A 128 -7.08 1.33 -23.12
C SER A 128 -6.77 -0.17 -22.97
N ALA A 129 -7.76 -1.00 -22.62
CA ALA A 129 -7.58 -2.41 -22.23
C ALA A 129 -6.75 -3.26 -23.24
N LYS A 130 -6.80 -2.92 -24.53
CA LYS A 130 -6.04 -3.59 -25.60
C LYS A 130 -4.57 -3.13 -25.69
N LEU A 131 -4.29 -1.87 -25.33
CA LEU A 131 -2.93 -1.33 -25.25
C LEU A 131 -2.28 -1.65 -23.90
N LYS A 132 -3.07 -1.89 -22.86
CA LYS A 132 -2.57 -2.37 -21.57
C LYS A 132 -1.80 -3.67 -21.67
N GLU A 133 -1.93 -4.45 -22.75
CA GLU A 133 -1.20 -5.71 -23.00
C GLU A 133 0.08 -5.55 -23.84
N LYS A 134 0.30 -4.37 -24.44
CA LYS A 134 1.43 -4.08 -25.34
C LYS A 134 2.41 -3.04 -24.76
N VAL A 135 2.03 -2.40 -23.66
CA VAL A 135 2.82 -1.44 -22.86
C VAL A 135 3.34 -2.16 -21.63
#